data_AF-A0A9E2S779-F1
#
_entry.id   AF-A0A9E2S779-F1
#
_cell.length_a   1.000
_cell.length_b   1.000
_cell.length_c   1.000
_cell.angle_alpha   90.00
_cell.angle_beta   90.00
_cell.angle_gamma   90.00
#
_symmetry.space_group_name_H-M   'P 1'
#
loop_
_entity.id
_entity.type
_entity.pdbx_description
1 polymer ?
#
loop_
_entity_poly.entity_id
_entity_poly.type
_entity_poly.pdbx_seq_one_letter_code
_entity_poly.pdbx_strand_id
1 'polypeptide(L)'
;MEFLYQRLTLARDLLTPDGVILVSINDENRSRLELLMDEVLPGRRLGSIVWRTRQGSNADRDCFLSVDHEHVLVYGNGGFAFNGFEKSYEMYSNPDNDPRGDWRTSDLTLGFSFKERPNLYYPLVDAETGIHYPPNPDRIWVYASESRLKTGQTLQAKSMEEFVRLGQILFPQEQRVETWNTLEDLLAAIDAGDVPKSGKTPILRRDLPDLEQ
;
A
#
# COMPACT_ATOMS: atom_id res chain seq x y z
N MET A 1 19.12 -35.28 4.64
CA MET A 1 17.65 -35.45 4.59
C MET A 1 17.16 -36.53 5.55
N GLU A 2 17.81 -37.71 5.60
CA GLU A 2 17.45 -38.82 6.52
C GLU A 2 17.19 -38.42 7.98
N PHE A 3 18.07 -37.58 8.55
CA PHE A 3 17.91 -37.06 9.91
C PHE A 3 16.61 -36.28 10.15
N LEU A 4 16.13 -35.53 9.15
CA LEU A 4 14.87 -34.79 9.22
C LEU A 4 13.68 -35.69 8.95
N TYR A 5 13.81 -36.67 8.04
CA TYR A 5 12.75 -37.65 7.75
C TYR A 5 12.25 -38.34 9.02
N GLN A 6 13.19 -38.85 9.84
CA GLN A 6 12.86 -39.54 11.08
C GLN A 6 12.14 -38.63 12.08
N ARG A 7 12.59 -37.37 12.20
CA ARG A 7 11.98 -36.38 13.10
C ARG A 7 10.59 -35.97 12.65
N LEU A 8 10.43 -35.70 11.36
CA LEU A 8 9.14 -35.29 10.79
C LEU A 8 8.14 -36.45 10.85
N THR A 9 8.60 -37.70 10.69
CA THR A 9 7.76 -38.89 10.87
C THR A 9 7.25 -38.99 12.31
N LEU A 10 8.12 -38.80 13.30
CA LEU A 10 7.69 -38.76 14.71
C LEU A 10 6.75 -37.59 15.00
N ALA A 11 7.05 -36.41 14.47
CA ALA A 11 6.20 -35.24 14.62
C ALA A 11 4.81 -35.47 14.02
N ARG A 12 4.73 -36.11 12.83
CA ARG A 12 3.49 -36.55 12.19
C ARG A 12 2.63 -37.38 13.14
N ASP A 13 3.24 -38.36 13.78
CA ASP A 13 2.54 -39.34 14.63
C ASP A 13 2.03 -38.70 15.93
N LEU A 14 2.60 -37.56 16.33
CA LEU A 14 2.19 -36.79 17.51
C LEU A 14 1.13 -35.72 17.21
N LEU A 15 0.81 -35.41 15.95
CA LEU A 15 -0.21 -34.41 15.63
C LEU A 15 -1.61 -34.91 15.94
N THR A 16 -2.35 -34.07 16.66
CA THR A 16 -3.79 -34.21 16.83
C THR A 16 -4.52 -34.07 15.48
N PRO A 17 -5.78 -34.53 15.37
CA PRO A 17 -6.56 -34.39 14.12
C PRO A 17 -6.69 -32.96 13.57
N ASP A 18 -6.55 -31.97 14.43
CA ASP A 18 -6.55 -30.52 14.14
C ASP A 18 -5.16 -29.88 14.20
N GLY A 19 -4.10 -30.68 14.34
CA GLY A 19 -2.73 -30.20 14.49
C GLY A 19 -2.10 -29.69 13.20
N VAL A 20 -1.12 -28.79 13.35
CA VAL A 20 -0.30 -28.22 12.28
C VAL A 20 1.19 -28.29 12.62
N ILE A 21 2.03 -28.50 11.60
CA ILE A 21 3.48 -28.28 11.64
C ILE A 21 3.78 -27.04 10.80
N LEU A 22 4.50 -26.10 11.40
CA LEU A 22 5.09 -24.95 10.73
C LEU A 22 6.60 -25.09 10.76
N VAL A 23 7.26 -25.04 9.59
CA VAL A 23 8.71 -25.20 9.49
C VAL A 23 9.31 -24.00 8.76
N SER A 24 10.09 -23.19 9.49
CA SER A 24 10.90 -22.12 8.89
C SER A 24 12.05 -22.72 8.09
N ILE A 25 12.24 -22.22 6.87
CA ILE A 25 13.29 -22.68 5.96
C ILE A 25 13.75 -21.55 5.04
N ASN A 26 15.05 -21.54 4.74
CA ASN A 26 15.61 -20.66 3.75
C ASN A 26 15.25 -21.12 2.32
N ASP A 27 15.44 -20.23 1.35
CA ASP A 27 15.14 -20.53 -0.06
C ASP A 27 16.00 -21.68 -0.63
N GLU A 28 17.28 -21.74 -0.22
CA GLU A 28 18.26 -22.74 -0.68
C GLU A 28 17.82 -24.20 -0.45
N ASN A 29 17.15 -24.47 0.68
CA ASN A 29 16.75 -25.82 1.08
C ASN A 29 15.25 -26.06 0.99
N ARG A 30 14.46 -25.04 0.63
CA ARG A 30 13.00 -25.10 0.59
C ARG A 30 12.51 -26.27 -0.26
N SER A 31 12.97 -26.38 -1.50
CA SER A 31 12.48 -27.39 -2.45
C SER A 31 12.74 -28.83 -1.95
N ARG A 32 13.92 -29.06 -1.36
CA ARG A 32 14.28 -30.35 -0.78
C ARG A 32 13.40 -30.70 0.42
N LEU A 33 13.14 -29.71 1.28
CA LEU A 33 12.28 -29.91 2.45
C LEU A 33 10.82 -30.10 2.05
N GLU A 34 10.30 -29.37 1.06
CA GLU A 34 8.93 -29.56 0.54
C GLU A 34 8.73 -31.00 0.05
N LEU A 35 9.66 -31.52 -0.78
CA LEU A 35 9.59 -32.91 -1.24
C LEU A 35 9.64 -33.92 -0.09
N LEU A 36 10.49 -33.69 0.91
CA LEU A 36 10.57 -34.55 2.09
C LEU A 36 9.27 -34.51 2.91
N MET A 37 8.69 -33.32 3.10
CA MET A 37 7.45 -33.16 3.85
C MET A 37 6.27 -33.78 3.10
N ASP A 38 6.24 -33.72 1.77
CA ASP A 38 5.23 -34.40 0.96
C ASP A 38 5.31 -35.92 1.08
N GLU A 39 6.51 -36.48 1.26
CA GLU A 39 6.70 -37.92 1.54
C GLU A 39 6.22 -38.29 2.94
N VAL A 40 6.55 -37.48 3.96
CA VAL A 40 6.19 -37.77 5.36
C VAL A 40 4.71 -37.52 5.63
N LEU A 41 4.15 -36.44 5.05
CA LEU A 41 2.81 -35.90 5.29
C LEU A 41 2.04 -35.79 3.94
N PRO A 42 1.79 -36.92 3.24
CA PRO A 42 1.17 -36.89 1.93
C PRO A 42 -0.23 -36.29 1.97
N GLY A 43 -0.48 -35.32 1.08
CA GLY A 43 -1.78 -34.64 0.95
C GLY A 43 -2.12 -33.67 2.08
N ARG A 44 -1.17 -33.36 2.97
CA ARG A 44 -1.38 -32.48 4.15
C ARG A 44 -0.79 -31.09 3.99
N ARG A 45 -0.28 -30.74 2.80
CA ARG A 45 0.26 -29.41 2.51
C ARG A 45 -0.86 -28.38 2.45
N LEU A 46 -0.78 -27.36 3.29
CA LEU A 46 -1.76 -26.26 3.34
C LEU A 46 -1.26 -25.02 2.60
N GLY A 47 0.06 -24.82 2.54
CA GLY A 47 0.69 -23.72 1.82
C GLY A 47 2.05 -23.34 2.38
N SER A 48 2.47 -22.11 2.08
CA SER A 48 3.69 -21.51 2.61
C SER A 48 3.46 -20.03 2.91
N ILE A 49 4.01 -19.55 4.03
CA ILE A 49 4.04 -18.13 4.38
C ILE A 49 5.41 -17.57 4.01
N VAL A 50 5.45 -16.36 3.46
CA VAL A 50 6.70 -15.64 3.20
C VAL A 50 6.96 -14.69 4.36
N TRP A 51 8.09 -14.89 5.05
CA TRP A 51 8.51 -14.03 6.14
C TRP A 51 9.64 -13.11 5.70
N ARG A 52 9.34 -11.81 5.60
CA ARG A 52 10.36 -10.79 5.35
C ARG A 52 11.27 -10.65 6.57
N THR A 53 12.55 -10.96 6.40
CA THR A 53 13.56 -10.93 7.46
C THR A 53 14.30 -9.60 7.54
N ARG A 54 14.23 -8.77 6.48
CA ARG A 54 14.94 -7.48 6.40
C ARG A 54 14.11 -6.38 5.74
N GLN A 55 14.33 -5.15 6.17
CA GLN A 55 13.66 -3.96 5.61
C GLN A 55 14.41 -3.36 4.41
N GLY A 56 15.74 -3.38 4.39
CA GLY A 56 16.56 -2.86 3.29
C GLY A 56 17.11 -3.95 2.38
N SER A 57 17.27 -3.63 1.10
CA SER A 57 17.91 -4.51 0.11
C SER A 57 19.43 -4.51 0.28
N ASN A 58 20.07 -5.68 0.25
CA ASN A 58 21.51 -5.79 0.16
C ASN A 58 21.94 -5.89 -1.30
N ALA A 59 22.50 -4.81 -1.85
CA ALA A 59 22.99 -4.74 -3.23
C ALA A 59 24.29 -5.53 -3.46
N ASP A 60 24.90 -6.06 -2.39
CA ASP A 60 26.19 -6.75 -2.39
C ASP A 60 26.09 -8.25 -2.78
N ARG A 61 25.18 -8.59 -3.72
CA ARG A 61 25.04 -9.96 -4.22
C ARG A 61 25.31 -10.00 -5.71
N ASP A 62 25.99 -11.07 -6.15
CA ASP A 62 26.59 -11.25 -7.47
C ASP A 62 25.68 -10.92 -8.66
N CYS A 63 24.36 -11.10 -8.50
CA CYS A 63 23.35 -10.86 -9.55
C CYS A 63 22.34 -9.76 -9.22
N PHE A 64 22.64 -8.86 -8.27
CA PHE A 64 21.72 -7.83 -7.76
C PHE A 64 20.42 -8.39 -7.17
N LEU A 65 20.41 -9.68 -6.79
CA LEU A 65 19.30 -10.34 -6.14
C LEU A 65 19.48 -10.31 -4.62
N SER A 66 18.73 -9.45 -3.94
CA SER A 66 18.66 -9.43 -2.48
C SER A 66 17.64 -10.45 -1.98
N VAL A 67 18.10 -11.43 -1.19
CA VAL A 67 17.21 -12.40 -0.52
C VAL A 67 16.87 -11.86 0.87
N ASP A 68 15.74 -11.18 0.95
CA ASP A 68 15.25 -10.51 2.18
C ASP A 68 14.05 -11.20 2.81
N HIS A 69 13.82 -12.45 2.41
CA HIS A 69 12.73 -13.27 2.93
C HIS A 69 13.16 -14.71 3.15
N GLU A 70 12.43 -15.38 4.02
CA GLU A 70 12.44 -16.82 4.24
C GLU A 70 11.02 -17.36 4.09
N HIS A 71 10.88 -18.68 4.10
CA HIS A 71 9.61 -19.36 3.94
C HIS A 71 9.25 -20.10 5.22
N VAL A 72 7.96 -20.18 5.53
CA VAL A 72 7.42 -21.07 6.55
C VAL A 72 6.47 -22.04 5.86
N LEU A 73 6.87 -23.30 5.76
CA LEU A 73 6.03 -24.36 5.20
C LEU A 73 4.94 -24.74 6.19
N VAL A 74 3.71 -24.89 5.71
CA VAL A 74 2.54 -25.18 6.54
C VAL A 74 1.94 -26.52 6.11
N TYR A 75 2.01 -27.50 6.99
CA TYR A 75 1.40 -28.83 6.82
C TYR A 75 0.48 -29.11 7.99
N GLY A 76 -0.73 -29.59 7.75
CA GLY A 76 -1.70 -29.84 8.82
C GLY A 76 -2.64 -30.98 8.52
N ASN A 77 -3.25 -31.51 9.57
CA ASN A 77 -4.29 -32.52 9.43
C ASN A 77 -5.61 -31.87 8.98
N GLY A 78 -6.55 -32.69 8.49
CA GLY A 78 -7.79 -32.21 7.89
C GLY A 78 -8.69 -31.39 8.84
N GLY A 79 -8.50 -31.49 10.15
CA GLY A 79 -9.22 -30.68 11.14
C GLY A 79 -8.58 -29.31 11.44
N PHE A 80 -7.39 -29.01 10.92
CA PHE A 80 -6.71 -27.76 11.23
C PHE A 80 -7.39 -26.55 10.56
N ALA A 81 -7.56 -25.48 11.34
CA ALA A 81 -7.91 -24.16 10.85
C ALA A 81 -7.18 -23.09 11.68
N PHE A 82 -6.78 -21.99 11.05
CA PHE A 82 -6.33 -20.82 11.81
C PHE A 82 -7.53 -20.19 12.53
N ASN A 83 -7.36 -19.89 13.82
CA ASN A 83 -8.41 -19.24 14.62
C ASN A 83 -8.73 -17.81 14.14
N GLY A 84 -7.78 -17.15 13.46
CA GLY A 84 -7.91 -15.75 13.09
C GLY A 84 -8.08 -14.85 14.32
N PHE A 85 -8.53 -13.63 14.07
CA PHE A 85 -9.01 -12.71 15.09
C PHE A 85 -10.30 -12.07 14.58
N GLU A 86 -11.20 -11.73 15.49
CA GLU A 86 -12.39 -10.96 15.12
C GLU A 86 -11.94 -9.63 14.51
N LYS A 87 -12.53 -9.26 13.37
CA LYS A 87 -12.25 -7.97 12.74
C LYS A 87 -12.76 -6.87 13.66
N SER A 88 -11.86 -6.04 14.18
CA SER A 88 -12.25 -4.82 14.88
C SER A 88 -12.61 -3.73 13.88
N TYR A 89 -13.75 -3.09 14.11
CA TYR A 89 -14.25 -1.95 13.35
C TYR A 89 -14.17 -0.65 14.15
N GLU A 90 -13.42 -0.61 15.26
CA GLU A 90 -13.30 0.56 16.14
C GLU A 90 -12.83 1.84 15.42
N MET A 91 -12.09 1.70 14.32
CA MET A 91 -11.62 2.83 13.51
C MET A 91 -12.66 3.33 12.48
N TYR A 92 -13.79 2.66 12.35
CA TYR A 92 -14.86 3.03 11.43
C TYR A 92 -15.92 3.82 12.19
N SER A 93 -16.40 4.90 11.59
CA SER A 93 -17.46 5.73 12.14
C SER A 93 -18.22 6.42 11.01
N ASN A 94 -19.37 7.01 11.31
CA ASN A 94 -20.16 7.74 10.32
C ASN A 94 -20.48 9.16 10.82
N PRO A 95 -19.46 10.04 10.94
CA PRO A 95 -19.62 11.36 11.53
C PRO A 95 -20.48 12.31 10.67
N ASP A 96 -20.61 12.03 9.39
CA ASP A 96 -21.33 12.83 8.38
C ASP A 96 -22.70 12.23 7.99
N ASN A 97 -23.16 11.18 8.66
CA ASN A 97 -24.40 10.44 8.36
C ASN A 97 -24.47 9.96 6.89
N ASP A 98 -23.35 9.51 6.35
CA ASP A 98 -23.26 8.91 5.04
C ASP A 98 -24.21 7.70 4.90
N PRO A 99 -25.06 7.63 3.86
CA PRO A 99 -26.01 6.53 3.67
C PRO A 99 -25.34 5.18 3.39
N ARG A 100 -24.03 5.15 3.10
CA ARG A 100 -23.22 3.94 2.87
C ARG A 100 -22.80 3.26 4.17
N GLY A 101 -22.98 3.93 5.32
CA GLY A 101 -22.63 3.42 6.65
C GLY A 101 -21.23 3.82 7.10
N ASP A 102 -20.71 3.11 8.10
CA ASP A 102 -19.44 3.46 8.73
C ASP A 102 -18.27 3.39 7.76
N TRP A 103 -17.43 4.42 7.80
CA TRP A 103 -16.25 4.56 6.96
C TRP A 103 -15.05 5.01 7.78
N ARG A 104 -13.87 4.97 7.16
CA ARG A 104 -12.64 5.52 7.72
C ARG A 104 -11.86 6.24 6.64
N THR A 105 -11.11 7.26 7.02
CA THR A 105 -10.19 7.91 6.09
C THR A 105 -9.08 6.95 5.67
N SER A 106 -8.68 7.07 4.41
CA SER A 106 -7.52 6.40 3.84
C SER A 106 -6.67 7.42 3.09
N ASP A 107 -5.38 7.12 2.93
CA ASP A 107 -4.46 7.95 2.18
C ASP A 107 -4.91 8.11 0.73
N LEU A 108 -4.99 9.36 0.25
CA LEU A 108 -5.28 9.70 -1.14
C LEU A 108 -4.01 9.76 -2.02
N THR A 109 -2.84 9.43 -1.47
CA THR A 109 -1.54 9.61 -2.14
C THR A 109 -0.71 8.32 -2.19
N LEU A 110 0.13 8.21 -3.21
CA LEU A 110 1.11 7.14 -3.39
C LEU A 110 2.53 7.66 -3.15
N GLY A 111 3.44 6.78 -2.75
CA GLY A 111 4.86 7.09 -2.56
C GLY A 111 5.64 7.16 -3.87
N PHE A 112 5.22 8.03 -4.79
CA PHE A 112 5.93 8.33 -6.04
C PHE A 112 6.04 9.83 -6.23
N SER A 113 7.12 10.26 -6.88
CA SER A 113 7.33 11.65 -7.27
C SER A 113 6.55 12.02 -8.52
N PHE A 114 6.37 13.33 -8.74
CA PHE A 114 5.75 13.87 -9.95
C PHE A 114 6.49 13.48 -11.24
N LYS A 115 7.79 13.18 -11.17
CA LYS A 115 8.60 12.75 -12.32
C LYS A 115 8.35 11.29 -12.67
N GLU A 116 8.15 10.44 -11.68
CA GLU A 116 7.89 9.01 -11.88
C GLU A 116 6.48 8.76 -12.44
N ARG A 117 5.51 9.60 -12.06
CA ARG A 117 4.09 9.44 -12.39
C ARG A 117 3.41 10.79 -12.71
N PRO A 118 3.82 11.48 -13.79
CA PRO A 118 3.36 12.85 -14.11
C PRO A 118 1.85 12.94 -14.40
N ASN A 119 1.23 11.84 -14.83
CA ASN A 119 -0.20 11.79 -15.10
C ASN A 119 -1.08 11.87 -13.84
N LEU A 120 -0.49 11.66 -12.65
CA LEU A 120 -1.18 11.72 -11.35
C LEU A 120 -0.81 12.98 -10.55
N TYR A 121 -0.06 13.90 -11.16
CA TYR A 121 0.36 15.17 -10.58
C TYR A 121 -0.48 16.30 -11.19
N TYR A 122 -1.57 16.66 -10.51
CA TYR A 122 -2.53 17.68 -10.93
C TYR A 122 -3.22 18.32 -9.71
N PRO A 123 -3.68 19.58 -9.79
CA PRO A 123 -4.42 20.20 -8.70
C PRO A 123 -5.76 19.48 -8.50
N LEU A 124 -6.07 19.14 -7.25
CA LEU A 124 -7.40 18.67 -6.90
C LEU A 124 -8.29 19.89 -6.66
N VAL A 125 -9.49 19.89 -7.23
CA VAL A 125 -10.43 21.02 -7.10
C VAL A 125 -11.64 20.56 -6.31
N ASP A 126 -11.98 21.31 -5.28
CA ASP A 126 -13.28 21.21 -4.64
C ASP A 126 -14.32 21.92 -5.50
N ALA A 127 -15.24 21.15 -6.08
CA ALA A 127 -16.25 21.66 -7.01
C ALA A 127 -17.29 22.57 -6.33
N GLU A 128 -17.46 22.50 -5.01
CA GLU A 128 -18.43 23.32 -4.28
C GLU A 128 -17.86 24.70 -3.94
N THR A 129 -16.61 24.74 -3.49
CA THR A 129 -15.95 25.98 -3.04
C THR A 129 -15.08 26.63 -4.11
N GLY A 130 -14.67 25.87 -5.13
CA GLY A 130 -13.68 26.29 -6.12
C GLY A 130 -12.24 26.35 -5.59
N ILE A 131 -11.97 25.81 -4.40
CA ILE A 131 -10.61 25.79 -3.83
C ILE A 131 -9.75 24.76 -4.57
N HIS A 132 -8.54 25.17 -4.95
CA HIS A 132 -7.53 24.31 -5.57
C HIS A 132 -6.50 23.84 -4.53
N TYR A 133 -6.30 22.53 -4.45
CA TYR A 133 -5.31 21.89 -3.59
C TYR A 133 -4.11 21.46 -4.43
N PRO A 134 -2.91 21.98 -4.16
CA PRO A 134 -1.73 21.63 -4.93
C PRO A 134 -1.31 20.17 -4.65
N PRO A 135 -0.96 19.39 -5.69
CA PRO A 135 -0.49 18.02 -5.50
C PRO A 135 0.88 18.02 -4.82
N ASN A 136 1.15 17.03 -3.96
CA ASN A 136 2.47 16.88 -3.36
C ASN A 136 3.47 16.32 -4.39
N PRO A 137 4.58 17.02 -4.68
CA PRO A 137 5.56 16.58 -5.68
C PRO A 137 6.30 15.30 -5.33
N ASP A 138 6.33 14.92 -4.04
CA ASP A 138 6.98 13.71 -3.54
C ASP A 138 5.98 12.59 -3.20
N ARG A 139 4.67 12.90 -3.21
CA ARG A 139 3.57 11.94 -2.97
C ARG A 139 2.33 12.30 -3.80
N ILE A 140 2.34 11.87 -5.05
CA ILE A 140 1.25 12.10 -6.02
C ILE A 140 -0.08 11.42 -5.63
N TRP A 141 -1.18 11.82 -6.28
CA TRP A 141 -2.50 11.23 -6.06
C TRP A 141 -2.58 9.75 -6.47
N VAL A 142 -3.45 8.98 -5.82
CA VAL A 142 -3.70 7.57 -6.18
C VAL A 142 -4.58 7.41 -7.43
N TYR A 143 -5.49 8.36 -7.68
CA TYR A 143 -6.44 8.31 -8.79
C TYR A 143 -6.05 9.26 -9.91
N ALA A 144 -6.40 8.91 -11.14
CA ALA A 144 -6.18 9.76 -12.30
C ALA A 144 -7.28 10.83 -12.40
N SER A 145 -6.92 11.99 -12.97
CA SER A 145 -7.88 13.02 -13.36
C SER A 145 -8.47 12.72 -14.74
N GLU A 146 -9.79 12.89 -14.88
CA GLU A 146 -10.49 12.87 -16.17
C GLU A 146 -9.91 13.88 -17.15
N SER A 147 -9.48 15.05 -16.67
CA SER A 147 -8.91 16.13 -17.50
C SER A 147 -7.60 15.75 -18.18
N ARG A 148 -6.90 14.73 -17.66
CA ARG A 148 -5.58 14.29 -18.14
C ARG A 148 -5.61 12.96 -18.90
N LEU A 149 -6.81 12.43 -19.19
CA LEU A 149 -6.95 11.24 -20.00
C LEU A 149 -6.69 11.54 -21.47
N LYS A 150 -5.95 10.64 -22.12
CA LYS A 150 -5.80 10.70 -23.58
C LYS A 150 -7.10 10.25 -24.25
N THR A 151 -7.39 10.77 -25.44
CA THR A 151 -8.57 10.35 -26.22
C THR A 151 -8.62 8.84 -26.37
N GLY A 152 -9.72 8.21 -25.94
CA GLY A 152 -9.92 6.75 -26.00
C GLY A 152 -9.30 5.96 -24.85
N GLN A 153 -8.63 6.62 -23.90
CA GLN A 153 -8.11 5.98 -22.70
C GLN A 153 -9.25 5.72 -21.70
N THR A 154 -9.32 4.49 -21.19
CA THR A 154 -10.25 4.11 -20.12
C THR A 154 -9.50 3.93 -18.79
N LEU A 155 -10.19 4.18 -17.68
CA LEU A 155 -9.68 3.93 -16.34
C LEU A 155 -10.21 2.60 -15.81
N GLN A 156 -9.35 1.85 -15.10
CA GLN A 156 -9.75 0.63 -14.38
C GLN A 156 -10.48 0.95 -13.07
N ALA A 157 -10.19 2.11 -12.49
CA ALA A 157 -10.83 2.63 -11.29
C ALA A 157 -11.56 3.93 -11.62
N LYS A 158 -12.39 4.41 -10.68
CA LYS A 158 -13.01 5.74 -10.77
C LYS A 158 -11.92 6.82 -10.85
N SER A 159 -12.23 7.89 -11.56
CA SER A 159 -11.38 9.09 -11.56
C SER A 159 -11.48 9.82 -10.23
N MET A 160 -10.56 10.75 -10.00
CA MET A 160 -10.62 11.64 -8.84
C MET A 160 -11.89 12.48 -8.83
N GLU A 161 -12.27 13.05 -9.97
CA GLU A 161 -13.49 13.85 -10.10
C GLU A 161 -14.74 13.01 -9.86
N GLU A 162 -14.75 11.73 -10.23
CA GLU A 162 -15.85 10.82 -9.90
C GLU A 162 -15.93 10.54 -8.41
N PHE A 163 -14.80 10.33 -7.71
CA PHE A 163 -14.81 10.22 -6.26
C PHE A 163 -15.33 11.50 -5.59
N VAL A 164 -14.96 12.68 -6.08
CA VAL A 164 -15.50 13.96 -5.60
C VAL A 164 -17.01 14.02 -5.79
N ARG A 165 -17.53 13.75 -7.00
CA ARG A 165 -18.98 13.76 -7.30
C ARG A 165 -19.77 12.78 -6.44
N LEU A 166 -19.16 11.67 -6.04
CA LEU A 166 -19.77 10.66 -5.17
C LEU A 166 -19.63 10.96 -3.67
N GLY A 167 -19.08 12.12 -3.30
CA GLY A 167 -18.82 12.47 -1.91
C GLY A 167 -17.87 11.49 -1.22
N GLN A 168 -16.88 10.97 -1.94
CA GLN A 168 -15.87 10.02 -1.43
C GLN A 168 -14.52 10.68 -1.19
N ILE A 169 -14.41 11.99 -1.47
CA ILE A 169 -13.29 12.84 -1.10
C ILE A 169 -13.79 13.83 -0.06
N LEU A 170 -13.09 13.90 1.06
CA LEU A 170 -13.41 14.83 2.13
C LEU A 170 -12.52 16.06 1.99
N PHE A 171 -13.15 17.20 1.78
CA PHE A 171 -12.49 18.50 1.79
C PHE A 171 -12.54 19.13 3.19
N PRO A 172 -11.49 19.84 3.63
CA PRO A 172 -11.54 20.57 4.90
C PRO A 172 -12.64 21.64 4.90
N GLN A 173 -13.49 21.63 5.92
CA GLN A 173 -14.53 22.66 6.10
C GLN A 173 -13.93 24.02 6.53
N GLU A 174 -12.90 23.99 7.37
CA GLU A 174 -12.19 25.17 7.84
C GLU A 174 -10.72 25.07 7.42
N GLN A 175 -10.26 26.00 6.59
CA GLN A 175 -8.88 26.03 6.10
C GLN A 175 -8.46 27.44 5.71
N ARG A 176 -7.15 27.69 5.76
CA ARG A 176 -6.55 28.89 5.19
C ARG A 176 -6.50 28.74 3.67
N VAL A 177 -7.08 29.69 2.97
CA VAL A 177 -7.01 29.80 1.51
C VAL A 177 -6.26 31.08 1.17
N GLU A 178 -5.34 30.98 0.22
CA GLU A 178 -4.57 32.11 -0.28
C GLU A 178 -4.68 32.16 -1.81
N THR A 179 -4.66 33.37 -2.35
CA THR A 179 -4.66 33.59 -3.80
C THR A 179 -3.54 34.55 -4.14
N TRP A 180 -2.60 34.08 -4.97
CA TRP A 180 -1.52 34.89 -5.49
C TRP A 180 -1.88 35.35 -6.89
N ASN A 181 -1.98 36.66 -7.09
CA ASN A 181 -2.39 37.23 -8.38
C ASN A 181 -1.25 37.25 -9.40
N THR A 182 -0.01 37.15 -8.93
CA THR A 182 1.18 37.11 -9.78
C THR A 182 2.09 35.96 -9.38
N LEU A 183 2.87 35.47 -10.36
CA LEU A 183 3.91 34.47 -10.09
C LEU A 183 4.96 35.00 -9.10
N GLU A 184 5.26 36.31 -9.14
CA GLU A 184 6.19 36.95 -8.21
C GLU A 184 5.71 36.84 -6.76
N ASP A 185 4.42 37.10 -6.51
CA ASP A 185 3.82 36.96 -5.17
C ASP A 185 3.89 35.52 -4.67
N LEU A 186 3.61 34.54 -5.54
CA LEU A 186 3.73 33.12 -5.21
C LEU A 186 5.19 32.75 -4.88
N LEU A 187 6.15 33.20 -5.69
CA LEU A 187 7.57 32.92 -5.46
C LEU A 187 8.07 33.56 -4.16
N ALA A 188 7.58 34.76 -3.81
CA ALA A 188 7.89 35.41 -2.54
C ALA A 188 7.30 34.63 -1.34
N ALA A 189 6.08 34.10 -1.47
CA ALA A 189 5.47 33.24 -0.46
C ALA A 189 6.24 31.92 -0.29
N ILE A 190 6.69 31.30 -1.38
CA ILE A 190 7.55 30.11 -1.35
C ILE A 190 8.84 30.39 -0.56
N ASP A 191 9.49 31.54 -0.82
CA ASP A 191 10.72 31.94 -0.12
C ASP A 191 10.51 32.21 1.37
N ALA A 192 9.38 32.85 1.71
CA ALA A 192 8.97 33.05 3.10
C ALA A 192 8.55 31.74 3.80
N GLY A 193 8.38 30.65 3.04
CA GLY A 193 7.82 29.40 3.52
C GLY A 193 6.35 29.54 3.92
N ASP A 194 5.64 30.53 3.37
CA ASP A 194 4.23 30.82 3.60
C ASP A 194 3.34 30.18 2.54
N VAL A 195 3.52 28.88 2.35
CA VAL A 195 2.80 28.05 1.37
C VAL A 195 2.34 26.75 2.04
N PRO A 196 1.37 26.02 1.44
CA PRO A 196 0.95 24.73 1.96
C PRO A 196 2.11 23.75 2.16
N LYS A 197 2.07 23.00 3.28
CA LYS A 197 3.13 22.05 3.67
C LYS A 197 2.52 20.68 3.94
N SER A 198 3.29 19.65 3.60
CA SER A 198 3.07 18.29 4.10
C SER A 198 4.06 18.05 5.25
N GLY A 199 3.55 18.10 6.48
CA GLY A 199 4.40 18.15 7.67
C GLY A 199 5.26 19.41 7.67
N LYS A 200 6.59 19.25 7.57
CA LYS A 200 7.54 20.38 7.50
C LYS A 200 7.92 20.78 6.07
N THR A 201 7.53 19.98 5.07
CA THR A 201 8.01 20.12 3.70
C THR A 201 7.03 20.93 2.86
N PRO A 202 7.46 22.03 2.21
CA PRO A 202 6.63 22.77 1.26
C PRO A 202 6.17 21.91 0.08
N ILE A 203 4.88 22.04 -0.26
CA ILE A 203 4.26 21.39 -1.42
C ILE A 203 4.57 22.19 -2.69
N LEU A 204 4.53 23.52 -2.61
CA LEU A 204 4.89 24.43 -3.70
C LEU A 204 6.38 24.80 -3.61
N ARG A 205 7.11 24.70 -4.73
CA ARG A 205 8.56 24.98 -4.84
C ARG A 205 8.89 25.59 -6.19
N ARG A 206 10.02 26.28 -6.28
CA ARG A 206 10.48 26.99 -7.49
C ARG A 206 10.75 26.08 -8.69
N ASP A 207 11.17 24.84 -8.45
CA ASP A 207 11.63 23.89 -9.46
C ASP A 207 10.50 22.97 -9.98
N LEU A 208 9.26 23.22 -9.57
CA LEU A 208 8.10 22.43 -9.97
C LEU A 208 7.50 22.96 -11.27
N PRO A 209 6.88 22.08 -12.09
CA PRO A 209 6.23 22.49 -13.31
C PRO A 209 5.00 23.35 -12.99
N ASP A 210 4.73 24.28 -13.87
CA ASP A 210 3.49 25.03 -13.91
C ASP A 210 2.34 24.08 -14.31
N LEU A 211 1.29 24.05 -13.50
CA LEU A 211 0.14 23.17 -13.68
C LEU A 211 -1.08 23.89 -14.27
N GLU A 212 -1.00 25.21 -14.47
CA GLU A 212 -2.08 26.06 -14.97
C GLU A 212 -2.00 26.36 -16.48
N GLN A 213 -1.05 25.72 -17.19
CA GLN A 213 -0.84 25.87 -18.65
C GLN A 213 -1.75 24.98 -19.50
#